data_AF-H8WW99-F1
#
_entry.id   AF-H8WW99-F1
#
_cell.length_a   1.000
_cell.length_b   1.000
_cell.length_c   1.000
_cell.angle_alpha   90.00
_cell.angle_beta   90.00
_cell.angle_gamma   90.00
#
_symmetry.space_group_name_H-M   'P 1'
#
loop_
_entity.id
_entity.type
_entity.pdbx_description
1 polymer ?
#
loop_
_entity_poly.entity_id
_entity_poly.type
_entity_poly.pdbx_seq_one_letter_code
_entity_poly.pdbx_strand_id
1 'polypeptide(L)'
;MNFRGKVLSNYGNNEQFYDVAREYKAHWGEKLFVVDESLAKLFKHASRKNQYIPAQDLKIKDVIVKEVEAEYVKFRFNSSLSTRFMLGKASHAATLGQNPTQLKEFTNRNVFAAKVGGFITSMQWLSDSLDKEDGISYLAIGVISGEEGLSEVNAINPELNVFNNVPHKSIQSSLQIWKYSAPSNELELEHTLVTSSFGAATDVQWVPVYTDQQVLGVLGCVFKNGEIHLLKIKNDLPMFCVVQEPSHKYQSNRNGSSNLTCFSFVGADRLLSGTADGYVMEFELPLRQEGDLSIPNFKTFLSDGPISSIVSVPISTGEYMNIVNGQAYRGMAYSTQGPLVNTFCPLSEKSTIKPTYNYILQDVLLAHNTENSNVLCLRSLQDTSSTMLRLNSHMTTSKLSEVIGHPFMLTGTDAGDIILMNYTRKFFSSKGGNKVLVPLKLWKFTLDRTNSTVEISADYERMDIESAIQASYMPSETMISALAWNENIIGSSVYAAGTASGILLVERLDPNFQN
;
A
#
# COMPACT_ATOMS: atom_id res chain seq x y z
N MET A 1 25.09 13.69 -16.73
CA MET A 1 25.82 13.75 -15.44
C MET A 1 26.35 12.35 -15.13
N ASN A 2 27.60 12.19 -14.66
CA ASN A 2 28.13 10.87 -14.26
C ASN A 2 27.53 10.44 -12.90
N PHE A 3 27.61 9.14 -12.56
CA PHE A 3 27.00 8.59 -11.34
C PHE A 3 27.44 9.34 -10.07
N ARG A 4 28.74 9.60 -9.92
CA ARG A 4 29.30 10.34 -8.78
C ARG A 4 28.73 11.75 -8.67
N GLY A 5 28.66 12.50 -9.78
CA GLY A 5 28.08 13.83 -9.80
C GLY A 5 26.61 13.85 -9.40
N LYS A 6 25.84 12.84 -9.82
CA LYS A 6 24.43 12.71 -9.43
C LYS A 6 24.26 12.42 -7.94
N VAL A 7 25.07 11.51 -7.39
CA VAL A 7 25.02 11.23 -5.95
C VAL A 7 25.44 12.44 -5.13
N LEU A 8 26.51 13.15 -5.53
CA LEU A 8 26.95 14.37 -4.85
C LEU A 8 25.89 15.48 -4.91
N SER A 9 25.23 15.66 -6.05
CA SER A 9 24.16 16.66 -6.21
C SER A 9 22.95 16.38 -5.32
N ASN A 10 22.52 15.11 -5.27
CA ASN A 10 21.27 14.74 -4.61
C ASN A 10 21.44 14.40 -3.13
N TYR A 11 22.61 13.92 -2.71
CA TYR A 11 22.84 13.40 -1.36
C TYR A 11 23.97 14.08 -0.61
N GLY A 12 24.72 14.97 -1.28
CA GLY A 12 25.90 15.65 -0.72
C GLY A 12 27.10 14.72 -0.60
N ASN A 13 28.07 15.10 0.23
CA ASN A 13 29.30 14.34 0.46
C ASN A 13 29.11 13.23 1.53
N ASN A 14 28.16 12.33 1.31
CA ASN A 14 27.93 11.18 2.18
C ASN A 14 28.61 9.93 1.58
N GLU A 15 29.82 9.62 2.06
CA GLU A 15 30.62 8.48 1.56
C GLU A 15 29.93 7.14 1.81
N GLN A 16 29.32 6.95 2.98
CA GLN A 16 28.60 5.72 3.33
C GLN A 16 27.45 5.46 2.36
N PHE A 17 26.62 6.48 2.10
CA PHE A 17 25.54 6.37 1.13
C PHE A 17 26.08 6.13 -0.29
N TYR A 18 27.17 6.80 -0.68
CA TYR A 18 27.78 6.62 -1.99
C TYR A 18 28.23 5.17 -2.23
N ASP A 19 28.87 4.55 -1.24
CA ASP A 19 29.31 3.16 -1.33
C ASP A 19 28.10 2.20 -1.42
N VAL A 20 27.08 2.39 -0.58
CA VAL A 20 25.82 1.61 -0.66
C VAL A 20 25.17 1.78 -2.03
N ALA A 21 25.02 3.01 -2.53
CA ALA A 21 24.39 3.28 -3.83
C ALA A 21 25.21 2.70 -4.99
N ARG A 22 26.55 2.66 -4.88
CA ARG A 22 27.43 2.08 -5.90
C ARG A 22 27.22 0.57 -5.99
N GLU A 23 27.23 -0.12 -4.85
CA GLU A 23 26.97 -1.56 -4.79
C GLU A 23 25.55 -1.88 -5.22
N TYR A 24 24.58 -1.12 -4.74
CA TYR A 24 23.18 -1.26 -5.10
C TYR A 24 22.98 -1.17 -6.60
N LYS A 25 23.59 -0.16 -7.25
CA LYS A 25 23.58 -0.03 -8.71
C LYS A 25 24.21 -1.24 -9.41
N ALA A 26 25.34 -1.73 -8.91
CA ALA A 26 26.05 -2.86 -9.52
C ALA A 26 25.23 -4.16 -9.46
N HIS A 27 24.54 -4.42 -8.35
CA HIS A 27 23.76 -5.63 -8.17
C HIS A 27 22.36 -5.56 -8.78
N TRP A 28 21.62 -4.47 -8.54
CA TRP A 28 20.24 -4.36 -9.02
C TRP A 28 20.10 -3.77 -10.41
N GLY A 29 21.08 -3.00 -10.90
CA GLY A 29 20.96 -2.26 -12.17
C GLY A 29 20.79 -3.15 -13.41
N GLU A 30 21.20 -4.41 -13.34
CA GLU A 30 21.07 -5.38 -14.44
C GLU A 30 19.78 -6.22 -14.35
N LYS A 31 19.12 -6.25 -13.19
CA LYS A 31 17.90 -7.04 -12.96
C LYS A 31 16.70 -6.31 -13.57
N LEU A 32 15.99 -6.95 -14.50
CA LEU A 32 14.86 -6.32 -15.20
C LEU A 32 13.52 -6.57 -14.51
N PHE A 33 13.24 -7.83 -14.17
CA PHE A 33 11.91 -8.29 -13.71
C PHE A 33 12.01 -9.29 -12.55
N VAL A 34 13.23 -9.56 -12.08
CA VAL A 34 13.53 -10.56 -11.05
C VAL A 34 13.89 -9.87 -9.76
N VAL A 35 13.15 -10.18 -8.71
CA VAL A 35 13.47 -9.76 -7.35
C VAL A 35 14.26 -10.89 -6.67
N ASP A 36 15.56 -10.68 -6.52
CA ASP A 36 16.49 -11.65 -5.97
C ASP A 36 16.57 -11.51 -4.45
N GLU A 37 15.99 -12.46 -3.71
CA GLU A 37 15.89 -12.39 -2.24
C GLU A 37 17.27 -12.41 -1.56
N SER A 38 18.29 -12.99 -2.22
CA SER A 38 19.66 -12.97 -1.72
C SER A 38 20.24 -11.55 -1.69
N LEU A 39 19.86 -10.69 -2.65
CA LEU A 39 20.25 -9.29 -2.68
C LEU A 39 19.50 -8.48 -1.61
N ALA A 40 18.24 -8.82 -1.31
CA ALA A 40 17.53 -8.20 -0.19
C ALA A 40 18.27 -8.47 1.13
N LYS A 41 18.76 -9.70 1.34
CA LYS A 41 19.60 -10.05 2.49
C LYS A 41 20.93 -9.28 2.53
N LEU A 42 21.57 -9.08 1.38
CA LEU A 42 22.82 -8.31 1.26
C LEU A 42 22.64 -6.84 1.71
N PHE A 43 21.55 -6.21 1.27
CA PHE A 43 21.27 -4.79 1.55
C PHE A 43 20.50 -4.53 2.85
N LYS A 44 20.17 -5.57 3.62
CA LYS A 44 19.47 -5.49 4.90
C LYS A 44 20.03 -4.44 5.88
N HIS A 45 21.35 -4.23 5.87
CA HIS A 45 22.01 -3.27 6.75
C HIS A 45 21.59 -1.80 6.47
N ALA A 46 21.17 -1.50 5.24
CA ALA A 46 20.72 -0.18 4.79
C ALA A 46 19.18 -0.05 4.77
N SER A 47 18.44 -1.15 5.00
CA SER A 47 16.98 -1.18 5.06
C SER A 47 16.44 -0.52 6.35
N ARG A 48 15.15 -0.17 6.35
CA ARG A 48 14.47 0.39 7.53
C ARG A 48 14.41 -0.65 8.64
N LYS A 49 14.77 -0.25 9.87
CA LYS A 49 14.59 -1.08 11.07
C LYS A 49 13.32 -0.68 11.80
N ASN A 50 12.43 -1.63 12.02
CA ASN A 50 11.28 -1.45 12.90
C ASN A 50 11.72 -1.57 14.36
N GLN A 51 10.98 -0.93 15.25
CA GLN A 51 11.32 -0.92 16.66
C GLN A 51 10.72 -2.14 17.38
N TYR A 52 11.53 -2.82 18.19
CA TYR A 52 11.02 -3.89 19.05
C TYR A 52 10.29 -3.33 20.27
N ILE A 53 9.12 -3.86 20.58
CA ILE A 53 8.39 -3.64 21.83
C ILE A 53 7.92 -5.00 22.34
N PRO A 54 8.38 -5.48 23.51
CA PRO A 54 7.85 -6.71 24.11
C PRO A 54 6.33 -6.64 24.28
N ALA A 55 5.60 -7.75 24.09
CA ALA A 55 4.14 -7.70 24.14
C ALA A 55 3.60 -7.27 25.52
N GLN A 56 4.34 -7.58 26.58
CA GLN A 56 4.05 -7.14 27.96
C GLN A 56 4.19 -5.62 28.17
N ASP A 57 5.03 -4.96 27.38
CA ASP A 57 5.29 -3.51 27.47
C ASP A 57 4.34 -2.71 26.56
N LEU A 58 3.61 -3.40 25.69
CA LEU A 58 2.67 -2.79 24.76
C LEU A 58 1.40 -2.34 25.52
N LYS A 59 1.34 -1.04 25.83
CA LYS A 59 0.27 -0.41 26.63
C LYS A 59 -1.08 -0.30 25.95
N ILE A 60 -1.14 -0.57 24.64
CA ILE A 60 -2.38 -0.50 23.89
C ILE A 60 -3.32 -1.63 24.31
N LYS A 61 -4.60 -1.27 24.52
CA LYS A 61 -5.65 -2.21 24.90
C LYS A 61 -5.88 -3.25 23.81
N ASP A 62 -6.41 -4.40 24.20
CA ASP A 62 -6.84 -5.40 23.23
C ASP A 62 -8.09 -4.92 22.48
N VAL A 63 -8.25 -5.41 21.24
CA VAL A 63 -9.49 -5.19 20.48
C VAL A 63 -10.61 -6.02 21.10
N ILE A 64 -11.81 -5.44 21.24
CA ILE A 64 -12.97 -6.16 21.74
C ILE A 64 -13.74 -6.69 20.56
N VAL A 65 -13.83 -8.02 20.47
CA VAL A 65 -14.46 -8.73 19.35
C VAL A 65 -15.52 -9.71 19.82
N LYS A 66 -16.49 -9.96 18.95
CA LYS A 66 -17.48 -11.03 19.11
C LYS A 66 -17.31 -12.03 17.98
N GLU A 67 -17.03 -13.29 18.32
CA GLU A 67 -16.96 -14.39 17.35
C GLU A 67 -18.31 -14.58 16.63
N VAL A 68 -18.25 -14.91 15.35
CA VAL A 68 -19.42 -15.15 14.49
C VAL A 68 -19.17 -16.36 13.59
N GLU A 69 -20.25 -16.94 13.08
CA GLU A 69 -20.17 -18.07 12.14
C GLU A 69 -19.71 -17.62 10.74
N ALA A 70 -19.15 -18.56 9.96
CA ALA A 70 -18.68 -18.31 8.60
C ALA A 70 -19.83 -17.83 7.68
N GLU A 71 -21.03 -18.35 7.87
CA GLU A 71 -22.25 -17.96 7.14
C GLU A 71 -22.57 -16.47 7.30
N TYR A 72 -22.32 -15.89 8.48
CA TYR A 72 -22.52 -14.47 8.74
C TYR A 72 -21.62 -13.62 7.83
N VAL A 73 -20.35 -14.00 7.71
CA VAL A 73 -19.38 -13.31 6.86
C VAL A 73 -19.71 -13.53 5.39
N LYS A 74 -20.00 -14.77 5.00
CA LYS A 74 -20.35 -15.13 3.61
C LYS A 74 -21.59 -14.40 3.11
N PHE A 75 -22.59 -14.18 3.96
CA PHE A 75 -23.79 -13.42 3.60
C PHE A 75 -23.47 -11.95 3.27
N ARG A 76 -22.50 -11.34 3.97
CA ARG A 76 -22.15 -9.91 3.83
C ARG A 76 -21.10 -9.64 2.76
N PHE A 77 -20.20 -10.59 2.54
CA PHE A 77 -19.07 -10.48 1.62
C PHE A 77 -19.18 -11.56 0.55
N ASN A 78 -20.23 -11.47 -0.26
CA ASN A 78 -20.43 -12.33 -1.41
C ASN A 78 -20.27 -11.50 -2.68
N SER A 79 -19.36 -11.91 -3.55
CA SER A 79 -19.37 -11.42 -4.93
C SER A 79 -19.74 -12.56 -5.88
N SER A 80 -20.62 -12.29 -6.85
CA SER A 80 -21.13 -13.29 -7.81
C SER A 80 -20.31 -13.37 -9.09
N LEU A 81 -19.24 -12.55 -9.22
CA LEU A 81 -18.43 -12.48 -10.43
C LEU A 81 -17.74 -13.80 -10.73
N SER A 82 -17.90 -14.27 -11.96
CA SER A 82 -17.17 -15.42 -12.49
C SER A 82 -15.81 -14.98 -13.01
N THR A 83 -14.83 -15.89 -12.96
CA THR A 83 -13.44 -15.60 -13.30
C THR A 83 -12.89 -16.63 -14.26
N ARG A 84 -12.12 -16.16 -15.25
CA ARG A 84 -11.46 -17.00 -16.25
C ARG A 84 -10.01 -16.55 -16.40
N PHE A 85 -9.09 -17.49 -16.33
CA PHE A 85 -7.67 -17.23 -16.53
C PHE A 85 -7.29 -17.52 -17.98
N MET A 86 -6.47 -16.63 -18.57
CA MET A 86 -6.04 -16.70 -19.96
C MET A 86 -4.51 -16.77 -20.02
N LEU A 87 -4.00 -17.64 -20.88
CA LEU A 87 -2.57 -17.72 -21.23
C LEU A 87 -2.47 -17.92 -22.75
N GLY A 88 -2.07 -16.87 -23.46
CA GLY A 88 -2.17 -16.79 -24.91
C GLY A 88 -3.60 -16.99 -25.38
N LYS A 89 -3.87 -18.12 -26.05
CA LYS A 89 -5.23 -18.50 -26.49
C LYS A 89 -5.90 -19.54 -25.59
N ALA A 90 -5.16 -20.10 -24.63
CA ALA A 90 -5.71 -21.08 -23.71
C ALA A 90 -6.54 -20.36 -22.63
N SER A 91 -7.67 -20.96 -22.27
CA SER A 91 -8.52 -20.48 -21.18
C SER A 91 -8.68 -21.56 -20.12
N HIS A 92 -8.64 -21.15 -18.87
CA HIS A 92 -8.87 -22.01 -17.72
C HIS A 92 -9.93 -21.35 -16.83
N ALA A 93 -11.09 -21.98 -16.71
CA ALA A 93 -12.11 -21.56 -15.78
C ALA A 93 -11.73 -22.07 -14.39
N ALA A 94 -11.47 -21.15 -13.45
CA ALA A 94 -11.23 -21.49 -12.06
C ALA A 94 -12.30 -20.85 -11.19
N THR A 95 -12.88 -21.64 -10.28
CA THR A 95 -13.82 -21.15 -9.28
C THR A 95 -13.03 -20.57 -8.11
N LEU A 96 -12.91 -19.24 -8.08
CA LEU A 96 -12.26 -18.57 -6.95
C LEU A 96 -13.21 -18.50 -5.76
N GLY A 97 -12.75 -19.00 -4.62
CA GLY A 97 -13.40 -18.87 -3.32
C GLY A 97 -12.51 -18.13 -2.31
N GLN A 98 -12.87 -18.23 -1.03
CA GLN A 98 -12.02 -17.74 0.06
C GLN A 98 -10.72 -18.56 0.20
N ASN A 99 -10.77 -19.86 -0.10
CA ASN A 99 -9.56 -20.67 -0.18
C ASN A 99 -8.75 -20.27 -1.43
N PRO A 100 -7.46 -19.89 -1.27
CA PRO A 100 -6.64 -19.52 -2.40
C PRO A 100 -6.49 -20.65 -3.41
N THR A 101 -6.69 -20.33 -4.68
CA THR A 101 -6.45 -21.24 -5.80
C THR A 101 -5.03 -21.01 -6.30
N GLN A 102 -4.20 -22.06 -6.27
CA GLN A 102 -2.87 -22.01 -6.85
C GLN A 102 -2.95 -22.15 -8.37
N LEU A 103 -2.24 -21.30 -9.11
CA LEU A 103 -2.31 -21.26 -10.58
C LEU A 103 -1.02 -21.71 -11.25
N LYS A 104 -0.11 -22.34 -10.50
CA LYS A 104 1.21 -22.80 -11.00
C LYS A 104 1.08 -23.77 -12.16
N GLU A 105 0.14 -24.71 -12.09
CA GLU A 105 -0.08 -25.70 -13.16
C GLU A 105 -0.53 -25.07 -14.49
N PHE A 106 -1.28 -23.97 -14.43
CA PHE A 106 -1.77 -23.28 -15.63
C PHE A 106 -0.76 -22.24 -16.15
N THR A 107 -0.12 -21.50 -15.26
CA THR A 107 0.68 -20.31 -15.62
C THR A 107 2.18 -20.53 -15.58
N ASN A 108 2.65 -21.63 -14.99
CA ASN A 108 4.05 -21.86 -14.59
C ASN A 108 4.60 -20.78 -13.63
N ARG A 109 3.73 -20.00 -12.98
CA ARG A 109 4.09 -18.94 -12.04
C ARG A 109 3.68 -19.32 -10.63
N ASN A 110 4.46 -18.91 -9.63
CA ASN A 110 4.14 -19.12 -8.22
C ASN A 110 3.10 -18.08 -7.77
N VAL A 111 1.86 -18.28 -8.20
CA VAL A 111 0.76 -17.34 -7.97
C VAL A 111 -0.47 -18.00 -7.37
N PHE A 112 -1.09 -17.27 -6.45
CA PHE A 112 -2.38 -17.56 -5.84
C PHE A 112 -3.40 -16.52 -6.29
N ALA A 113 -4.62 -16.98 -6.52
CA ALA A 113 -5.78 -16.14 -6.68
C ALA A 113 -6.83 -16.50 -5.64
N ALA A 114 -7.39 -15.50 -4.97
CA ALA A 114 -8.47 -15.68 -4.01
C ALA A 114 -9.56 -14.62 -4.23
N LYS A 115 -10.78 -14.95 -3.82
CA LYS A 115 -11.92 -14.04 -3.86
C LYS A 115 -12.21 -13.59 -2.45
N VAL A 116 -11.98 -12.31 -2.18
CA VAL A 116 -12.11 -11.75 -0.82
C VAL A 116 -13.55 -11.37 -0.45
N GLY A 117 -14.45 -11.35 -1.44
CA GLY A 117 -15.89 -11.12 -1.24
C GLY A 117 -16.34 -9.66 -1.32
N GLY A 118 -15.47 -8.73 -1.70
CA GLY A 118 -15.81 -7.30 -1.83
C GLY A 118 -14.68 -6.49 -2.48
N PHE A 119 -14.91 -5.21 -2.76
CA PHE A 119 -13.90 -4.28 -3.28
C PHE A 119 -12.72 -4.19 -2.29
N ILE A 120 -11.50 -4.43 -2.76
CA ILE A 120 -10.29 -4.26 -1.95
C ILE A 120 -9.88 -2.79 -1.93
N THR A 121 -9.97 -2.11 -0.79
CA THR A 121 -9.72 -0.65 -0.70
C THR A 121 -8.26 -0.31 -0.44
N SER A 122 -7.57 -1.14 0.33
CA SER A 122 -6.19 -0.92 0.76
C SER A 122 -5.57 -2.24 1.20
N MET A 123 -4.24 -2.33 1.15
CA MET A 123 -3.51 -3.47 1.69
C MET A 123 -2.11 -3.08 2.12
N GLN A 124 -1.58 -3.81 3.11
CA GLN A 124 -0.18 -3.70 3.51
C GLN A 124 0.31 -4.99 4.15
N TRP A 125 1.52 -5.42 3.77
CA TRP A 125 2.23 -6.47 4.47
C TRP A 125 2.76 -5.98 5.82
N LEU A 126 2.64 -6.83 6.84
CA LEU A 126 3.30 -6.64 8.12
C LEU A 126 4.80 -6.76 7.92
N SER A 127 5.51 -5.69 8.25
CA SER A 127 6.97 -5.68 8.28
C SER A 127 7.45 -6.06 9.68
N ASP A 128 8.09 -7.21 9.78
CA ASP A 128 8.61 -7.75 11.03
C ASP A 128 10.11 -7.42 11.19
N SER A 129 10.76 -8.05 12.16
CA SER A 129 12.22 -8.08 12.26
C SER A 129 12.83 -8.59 10.95
N LEU A 130 13.78 -7.83 10.41
CA LEU A 130 14.56 -8.25 9.25
C LEU A 130 15.43 -9.49 9.56
N ASP A 131 15.62 -9.83 10.84
CA ASP A 131 16.31 -11.03 11.32
C ASP A 131 15.41 -12.26 11.48
N LYS A 132 14.10 -12.14 11.20
CA LYS A 132 13.17 -13.27 11.28
C LYS A 132 13.47 -14.32 10.22
N GLU A 133 13.61 -15.57 10.64
CA GLU A 133 14.04 -16.68 9.77
C GLU A 133 12.93 -17.69 9.41
N ASP A 134 11.75 -17.61 10.04
CA ASP A 134 10.65 -18.56 9.80
C ASP A 134 9.98 -18.39 8.42
N GLY A 135 10.17 -17.25 7.76
CA GLY A 135 9.57 -16.92 6.47
C GLY A 135 8.06 -16.73 6.50
N ILE A 136 7.46 -16.47 7.68
CA ILE A 136 6.02 -16.21 7.84
C ILE A 136 5.76 -14.71 7.77
N SER A 137 4.94 -14.31 6.81
CA SER A 137 4.48 -12.93 6.60
C SER A 137 2.96 -12.84 6.71
N TYR A 138 2.46 -11.67 7.09
CA TYR A 138 1.03 -11.38 7.17
C TYR A 138 0.65 -10.20 6.28
N LEU A 139 -0.47 -10.30 5.57
CA LEU A 139 -1.02 -9.26 4.71
C LEU A 139 -2.37 -8.81 5.26
N ALA A 140 -2.48 -7.53 5.59
CA ALA A 140 -3.76 -6.92 5.96
C ALA A 140 -4.44 -6.34 4.72
N ILE A 141 -5.75 -6.55 4.58
CA ILE A 141 -6.56 -6.10 3.45
C ILE A 141 -7.85 -5.46 3.96
N GLY A 142 -8.13 -4.23 3.52
CA GLY A 142 -9.44 -3.60 3.69
C GLY A 142 -10.40 -4.04 2.60
N VAL A 143 -11.59 -4.51 2.97
CA VAL A 143 -12.61 -5.01 2.04
C VAL A 143 -13.94 -4.32 2.33
N ILE A 144 -14.64 -3.89 1.27
CA ILE A 144 -15.98 -3.33 1.37
C ILE A 144 -16.94 -3.98 0.37
N SER A 145 -18.21 -4.10 0.76
CA SER A 145 -19.30 -4.63 -0.08
C SER A 145 -20.58 -3.85 0.20
N GLY A 146 -21.50 -3.80 -0.76
CA GLY A 146 -22.88 -3.34 -0.52
C GLY A 146 -23.80 -4.48 -0.09
N GLU A 147 -25.01 -4.14 0.34
CA GLU A 147 -26.05 -5.13 0.65
C GLU A 147 -26.58 -5.81 -0.63
N GLU A 148 -26.75 -5.04 -1.71
CA GLU A 148 -27.03 -5.55 -3.06
C GLU A 148 -25.76 -5.97 -3.83
N GLY A 149 -24.61 -6.00 -3.15
CA GLY A 149 -23.32 -6.41 -3.71
C GLY A 149 -22.45 -5.25 -4.22
N LEU A 150 -21.58 -5.54 -5.19
CA LEU A 150 -20.55 -4.60 -5.65
C LEU A 150 -21.10 -3.40 -6.44
N SER A 151 -22.32 -3.48 -6.98
CA SER A 151 -22.94 -2.38 -7.72
C SER A 151 -23.20 -1.14 -6.86
N GLU A 152 -23.42 -1.32 -5.54
CA GLU A 152 -23.55 -0.21 -4.59
C GLU A 152 -22.21 0.44 -4.24
N VAL A 153 -21.10 -0.30 -4.42
CA VAL A 153 -19.75 0.18 -4.10
C VAL A 153 -19.21 0.97 -5.29
N ASN A 154 -19.70 2.19 -5.44
CA ASN A 154 -19.35 3.06 -6.56
C ASN A 154 -19.04 4.49 -6.10
N ALA A 155 -18.44 5.28 -6.97
CA ALA A 155 -17.97 6.63 -6.65
C ALA A 155 -19.10 7.64 -6.30
N ILE A 156 -20.35 7.33 -6.64
CA ILE A 156 -21.50 8.19 -6.34
C ILE A 156 -22.19 7.80 -5.02
N ASN A 157 -21.79 6.70 -4.38
CA ASN A 157 -22.35 6.30 -3.10
C ASN A 157 -21.95 7.32 -2.00
N PRO A 158 -22.92 7.96 -1.34
CA PRO A 158 -22.65 9.03 -0.37
C PRO A 158 -21.92 8.52 0.89
N GLU A 159 -22.02 7.23 1.24
CA GLU A 159 -21.29 6.64 2.37
C GLU A 159 -19.78 6.59 2.16
N LEU A 160 -19.34 6.59 0.89
CA LEU A 160 -17.93 6.59 0.53
C LEU A 160 -17.34 8.01 0.43
N ASN A 161 -18.16 9.04 0.60
CA ASN A 161 -17.71 10.43 0.58
C ASN A 161 -16.82 10.74 1.79
N VAL A 162 -15.83 11.62 1.62
CA VAL A 162 -15.00 12.14 2.73
C VAL A 162 -15.81 13.00 3.71
N PHE A 163 -16.94 13.57 3.26
CA PHE A 163 -17.89 14.34 4.06
C PHE A 163 -19.13 13.51 4.46
N ASN A 164 -18.99 12.19 4.53
CA ASN A 164 -20.11 11.29 4.82
C ASN A 164 -20.81 11.66 6.14
N ASN A 165 -22.11 11.92 6.05
CA ASN A 165 -23.03 12.16 7.17
C ASN A 165 -24.33 11.34 7.02
N VAL A 166 -24.29 10.24 6.27
CA VAL A 166 -25.48 9.46 5.93
C VAL A 166 -25.96 8.65 7.16
N PRO A 167 -27.27 8.70 7.50
CA PRO A 167 -27.81 8.03 8.69
C PRO A 167 -28.00 6.51 8.51
N HIS A 168 -28.29 6.06 7.30
CA HIS A 168 -28.43 4.64 6.96
C HIS A 168 -27.16 4.16 6.27
N LYS A 169 -26.62 3.02 6.73
CA LYS A 169 -25.39 2.42 6.19
C LYS A 169 -25.71 1.11 5.49
N SER A 170 -25.58 1.05 4.17
CA SER A 170 -25.64 -0.16 3.36
C SER A 170 -24.25 -0.76 3.11
N ILE A 171 -23.18 0.03 3.24
CA ILE A 171 -21.83 -0.47 3.02
C ILE A 171 -21.37 -1.33 4.20
N GLN A 172 -21.08 -2.58 3.90
CA GLN A 172 -20.40 -3.53 4.76
C GLN A 172 -18.88 -3.36 4.62
N SER A 173 -18.15 -3.48 5.74
CA SER A 173 -16.69 -3.37 5.74
C SER A 173 -16.06 -4.46 6.61
N SER A 174 -14.93 -4.98 6.17
CA SER A 174 -14.09 -5.87 6.96
C SER A 174 -12.62 -5.62 6.73
N LEU A 175 -11.80 -6.09 7.67
CA LEU A 175 -10.36 -6.22 7.56
C LEU A 175 -10.05 -7.72 7.52
N GLN A 176 -9.33 -8.16 6.50
CA GLN A 176 -8.86 -9.55 6.39
C GLN A 176 -7.36 -9.60 6.64
N ILE A 177 -6.93 -10.57 7.44
CA ILE A 177 -5.53 -10.87 7.70
C ILE A 177 -5.22 -12.20 7.03
N TRP A 178 -4.31 -12.17 6.06
CA TRP A 178 -3.86 -13.33 5.31
C TRP A 178 -2.46 -13.70 5.77
N LYS A 179 -2.22 -14.98 5.98
CA LYS A 179 -0.91 -15.52 6.35
C LYS A 179 -0.27 -16.17 5.14
N TYR A 180 0.99 -15.84 4.90
CA TYR A 180 1.80 -16.38 3.82
C TYR A 180 3.05 -17.02 4.39
N SER A 181 3.28 -18.28 4.04
CA SER A 181 4.50 -19.02 4.36
C SER A 181 5.39 -19.05 3.13
N ALA A 182 6.51 -18.32 3.15
CA ALA A 182 7.47 -18.31 2.06
C ALA A 182 8.19 -19.66 1.85
N PRO A 183 8.50 -20.47 2.89
CA PRO A 183 9.12 -21.78 2.69
C PRO A 183 8.19 -22.79 2.01
N SER A 184 6.93 -22.91 2.45
CA SER A 184 5.96 -23.81 1.82
C SER A 184 5.29 -23.20 0.59
N ASN A 185 5.39 -21.87 0.42
CA ASN A 185 4.63 -21.09 -0.55
C ASN A 185 3.15 -21.40 -0.44
N GLU A 186 2.58 -21.15 0.73
CA GLU A 186 1.17 -21.35 1.04
C GLU A 186 0.56 -20.01 1.48
N LEU A 187 -0.69 -19.79 1.10
CA LEU A 187 -1.48 -18.62 1.47
C LEU A 187 -2.76 -19.10 2.15
N GLU A 188 -3.06 -18.55 3.32
CA GLU A 188 -4.27 -18.87 4.07
C GLU A 188 -4.92 -17.60 4.65
N LEU A 189 -6.24 -17.61 4.79
CA LEU A 189 -6.98 -16.55 5.48
C LEU A 189 -6.97 -16.85 6.98
N GLU A 190 -6.30 -16.00 7.76
CA GLU A 190 -6.14 -16.19 9.21
C GLU A 190 -7.34 -15.59 9.98
N HIS A 191 -7.67 -14.33 9.70
CA HIS A 191 -8.74 -13.62 10.39
C HIS A 191 -9.56 -12.75 9.44
N THR A 192 -10.87 -12.67 9.69
CA THR A 192 -11.77 -11.66 9.14
C THR A 192 -12.44 -10.91 10.28
N LEU A 193 -12.12 -9.62 10.38
CA LEU A 193 -12.66 -8.69 11.35
C LEU A 193 -13.71 -7.83 10.65
N VAL A 194 -14.99 -8.05 10.94
CA VAL A 194 -16.09 -7.25 10.39
C VAL A 194 -16.15 -5.92 11.13
N THR A 195 -15.98 -4.82 10.39
CA THR A 195 -15.86 -3.44 10.87
C THR A 195 -16.99 -2.54 10.36
N SER A 196 -18.10 -3.12 9.87
CA SER A 196 -19.23 -2.36 9.31
C SER A 196 -19.78 -1.27 10.25
N SER A 197 -19.65 -1.44 11.57
CA SER A 197 -20.01 -0.43 12.58
C SER A 197 -19.23 0.89 12.39
N PHE A 198 -17.97 0.82 11.94
CA PHE A 198 -17.09 1.96 11.72
C PHE A 198 -17.23 2.54 10.29
N GLY A 199 -17.88 1.81 9.38
CA GLY A 199 -18.01 2.17 7.97
C GLY A 199 -16.85 1.64 7.12
N ALA A 200 -16.76 2.07 5.87
CA ALA A 200 -15.74 1.60 4.93
C ALA A 200 -14.31 1.96 5.38
N ALA A 201 -13.42 0.96 5.41
CA ALA A 201 -11.98 1.17 5.58
C ALA A 201 -11.36 1.74 4.29
N THR A 202 -10.54 2.80 4.38
CA THR A 202 -9.92 3.43 3.20
C THR A 202 -8.40 3.42 3.18
N ASP A 203 -7.74 3.36 4.33
CA ASP A 203 -6.29 3.29 4.44
C ASP A 203 -5.97 2.34 5.60
N VAL A 204 -5.08 1.39 5.36
CA VAL A 204 -4.69 0.32 6.29
C VAL A 204 -3.18 0.29 6.35
N GLN A 205 -2.62 0.53 7.54
CA GLN A 205 -1.18 0.48 7.76
C GLN A 205 -0.83 -0.17 9.10
N TRP A 206 0.18 -1.03 9.11
CA TRP A 206 0.80 -1.54 10.32
C TRP A 206 1.64 -0.47 10.99
N VAL A 207 1.51 -0.35 12.32
CA VAL A 207 2.44 0.43 13.14
C VAL A 207 3.85 -0.14 12.93
N PRO A 208 4.89 0.68 12.74
CA PRO A 208 6.24 0.21 12.41
C PRO A 208 7.02 -0.30 13.64
N VAL A 209 6.39 -1.23 14.35
CA VAL A 209 6.93 -1.92 15.51
C VAL A 209 6.71 -3.41 15.32
N TYR A 210 7.57 -4.22 15.91
CA TYR A 210 7.38 -5.66 15.99
C TYR A 210 7.43 -6.11 17.44
N THR A 211 6.73 -7.20 17.75
CA THR A 211 6.55 -7.73 19.09
C THR A 211 6.95 -9.20 19.15
N ASP A 212 6.86 -9.80 20.35
CA ASP A 212 6.98 -11.25 20.49
C ASP A 212 5.72 -12.01 20.01
N GLN A 213 5.78 -13.35 20.07
CA GLN A 213 4.86 -14.29 19.42
C GLN A 213 3.38 -14.25 19.85
N GLN A 214 2.94 -13.40 20.78
CA GLN A 214 1.51 -13.35 21.14
C GLN A 214 0.72 -12.34 20.29
N VAL A 215 1.38 -11.27 19.84
CA VAL A 215 0.76 -10.18 19.10
C VAL A 215 1.33 -10.19 17.69
N LEU A 216 0.46 -10.21 16.68
CA LEU A 216 0.90 -10.08 15.28
C LEU A 216 1.39 -8.67 15.01
N GLY A 217 0.64 -7.68 15.47
CA GLY A 217 0.99 -6.27 15.30
C GLY A 217 -0.18 -5.36 15.67
N VAL A 218 0.03 -4.06 15.50
CA VAL A 218 -1.03 -3.07 15.66
C VAL A 218 -1.34 -2.48 14.29
N LEU A 219 -2.61 -2.58 13.89
CA LEU A 219 -3.11 -2.11 12.60
C LEU A 219 -3.82 -0.76 12.78
N GLY A 220 -3.35 0.27 12.08
CA GLY A 220 -4.03 1.55 11.95
C GLY A 220 -4.93 1.57 10.73
N CYS A 221 -6.17 2.04 10.90
CA CYS A 221 -7.18 2.09 9.85
C CYS A 221 -7.91 3.44 9.84
N VAL A 222 -8.13 4.01 8.65
CA VAL A 222 -9.07 5.13 8.46
C VAL A 222 -10.42 4.57 8.08
N PHE A 223 -11.47 5.01 8.77
CA PHE A 223 -12.83 4.61 8.50
C PHE A 223 -13.72 5.79 8.08
N LYS A 224 -14.78 5.50 7.31
CA LYS A 224 -15.77 6.51 6.87
C LYS A 224 -16.65 7.09 7.97
N ASN A 225 -16.51 6.64 9.23
CA ASN A 225 -17.02 7.39 10.39
C ASN A 225 -16.19 8.65 10.72
N GLY A 226 -15.11 8.91 9.98
CA GLY A 226 -14.25 10.08 10.17
C GLY A 226 -13.19 9.93 11.26
N GLU A 227 -12.94 8.70 11.71
CA GLU A 227 -12.00 8.38 12.78
C GLU A 227 -10.85 7.51 12.27
N ILE A 228 -9.73 7.55 13.00
CA ILE A 228 -8.63 6.59 12.83
C ILE A 228 -8.67 5.62 13.99
N HIS A 229 -8.71 4.34 13.70
CA HIS A 229 -8.75 3.29 14.72
C HIS A 229 -7.43 2.51 14.71
N LEU A 230 -6.93 2.20 15.90
CA LEU A 230 -5.86 1.23 16.09
C LEU A 230 -6.48 -0.09 16.57
N LEU A 231 -6.03 -1.20 16.00
CA LEU A 231 -6.48 -2.54 16.32
C LEU A 231 -5.26 -3.41 16.65
N LYS A 232 -5.15 -3.85 17.90
CA LYS A 232 -4.13 -4.82 18.32
C LYS A 232 -4.55 -6.21 17.87
N ILE A 233 -3.84 -6.76 16.89
CA ILE A 233 -4.13 -8.07 16.31
C ILE A 233 -3.30 -9.12 17.04
N LYS A 234 -3.96 -10.08 17.67
CA LYS A 234 -3.31 -11.21 18.35
C LYS A 234 -3.44 -12.49 17.53
N ASN A 235 -2.55 -13.43 17.78
CA ASN A 235 -2.58 -14.76 17.15
C ASN A 235 -3.79 -15.61 17.56
N ASP A 236 -4.39 -15.34 18.72
CA ASP A 236 -5.51 -16.09 19.27
C ASP A 236 -6.88 -15.48 18.92
N LEU A 237 -6.94 -14.52 18.00
CA LEU A 237 -8.21 -13.96 17.54
C LEU A 237 -9.04 -15.04 16.80
N PRO A 238 -10.37 -15.04 16.93
CA PRO A 238 -11.22 -15.93 16.15
C PRO A 238 -11.05 -15.70 14.65
N MET A 239 -11.18 -16.76 13.85
CA MET A 239 -11.11 -16.68 12.38
C MET A 239 -12.15 -15.69 11.82
N PHE A 240 -13.35 -15.68 12.39
CA PHE A 240 -14.42 -14.76 11.99
C PHE A 240 -14.96 -14.02 13.22
N CYS A 241 -14.87 -12.69 13.22
CA CYS A 241 -15.37 -11.89 14.33
C CYS A 241 -15.89 -10.53 13.88
N VAL A 242 -16.75 -9.93 14.71
CA VAL A 242 -17.21 -8.54 14.58
C VAL A 242 -16.47 -7.69 15.60
N VAL A 243 -15.89 -6.58 15.14
CA VAL A 243 -15.21 -5.62 16.04
C VAL A 243 -16.26 -4.76 16.74
N GLN A 244 -16.32 -4.88 18.05
CA GLN A 244 -17.22 -4.08 18.89
C GLN A 244 -16.56 -2.77 19.30
N GLU A 245 -15.30 -2.85 19.76
CA GLU A 245 -14.51 -1.67 20.14
C GLU A 245 -13.07 -1.79 19.64
N PRO A 246 -12.51 -0.73 19.04
CA PRO A 246 -11.10 -0.71 18.66
C PRO A 246 -10.21 -0.60 19.89
N SER A 247 -8.93 -0.98 19.75
CA SER A 247 -7.93 -0.84 20.80
C SER A 247 -7.69 0.62 21.19
N HIS A 248 -7.75 1.53 20.22
CA HIS A 248 -7.70 2.97 20.42
C HIS A 248 -8.35 3.69 19.23
N LYS A 249 -8.80 4.94 19.42
CA LYS A 249 -9.35 5.76 18.35
C LYS A 249 -8.91 7.22 18.45
N TYR A 250 -8.72 7.85 17.30
CA TYR A 250 -8.41 9.27 17.15
C TYR A 250 -9.54 9.98 16.42
N GLN A 251 -9.81 11.21 16.84
CA GLN A 251 -10.85 12.07 16.30
C GLN A 251 -10.33 13.51 16.20
N SER A 252 -10.80 14.24 15.19
CA SER A 252 -10.40 15.64 14.94
C SER A 252 -10.72 16.60 16.10
N ASN A 253 -11.85 16.37 16.77
CA ASN A 253 -12.30 17.12 17.95
C ASN A 253 -13.38 16.33 18.68
N ARG A 254 -13.45 16.42 20.01
CA ARG A 254 -14.51 15.76 20.83
C ARG A 254 -15.94 16.16 20.42
N ASN A 255 -16.10 17.32 19.79
CA ASN A 255 -17.39 17.85 19.34
C ASN A 255 -17.61 17.74 17.80
N GLY A 256 -16.76 16.99 17.08
CA GLY A 256 -17.04 16.56 15.71
C GLY A 256 -16.90 17.61 14.60
N SER A 257 -15.80 18.36 14.53
CA SER A 257 -15.68 19.44 13.53
C SER A 257 -15.28 19.00 12.11
N SER A 258 -14.62 17.85 11.92
CA SER A 258 -14.18 17.37 10.59
C SER A 258 -13.69 15.92 10.60
N ASN A 259 -13.91 15.18 9.52
CA ASN A 259 -13.48 13.78 9.38
C ASN A 259 -11.97 13.67 9.16
N LEU A 260 -11.32 12.71 9.85
CA LEU A 260 -9.96 12.29 9.53
C LEU A 260 -10.00 11.46 8.23
N THR A 261 -9.14 11.80 7.27
CA THR A 261 -9.22 11.25 5.90
C THR A 261 -8.05 10.35 5.51
N CYS A 262 -6.89 10.54 6.14
CA CYS A 262 -5.67 9.79 5.86
C CYS A 262 -4.69 9.92 7.02
N PHE A 263 -3.68 9.04 7.10
CA PHE A 263 -2.61 9.16 8.09
C PHE A 263 -1.28 8.54 7.63
N SER A 264 -0.23 8.89 8.38
CA SER A 264 1.08 8.25 8.33
C SER A 264 1.68 8.18 9.73
N PHE A 265 2.45 7.13 10.01
CA PHE A 265 3.20 7.02 11.26
C PHE A 265 4.49 7.86 11.19
N VAL A 266 4.72 8.67 12.23
CA VAL A 266 5.95 9.44 12.42
C VAL A 266 6.81 8.67 13.43
N GLY A 267 7.59 7.73 12.91
CA GLY A 267 8.33 6.77 13.73
C GLY A 267 7.39 5.79 14.44
N ALA A 268 7.78 5.37 15.64
CA ALA A 268 7.03 4.40 16.44
C ALA A 268 6.17 5.04 17.55
N ASP A 269 6.24 6.37 17.72
CA ASP A 269 5.63 7.04 18.87
C ASP A 269 4.49 7.98 18.47
N ARG A 270 4.39 8.40 17.20
CA ARG A 270 3.44 9.43 16.77
C ARG A 270 2.74 9.07 15.46
N LEU A 271 1.58 9.66 15.25
CA LEU A 271 0.77 9.56 14.05
C LEU A 271 0.41 10.96 13.55
N LEU A 272 0.54 11.18 12.24
CA LEU A 272 0.15 12.41 11.58
C LEU A 272 -1.07 12.14 10.70
N SER A 273 -2.14 12.92 10.87
CA SER A 273 -3.42 12.76 10.18
C SER A 273 -3.78 13.98 9.36
N GLY A 274 -4.42 13.75 8.21
CA GLY A 274 -5.09 14.79 7.44
C GLY A 274 -6.60 14.79 7.67
N THR A 275 -7.25 15.91 7.40
CA THR A 275 -8.71 16.07 7.59
C THR A 275 -9.42 16.48 6.29
N ALA A 276 -10.75 16.34 6.28
CA ALA A 276 -11.61 16.74 5.17
C ALA A 276 -11.69 18.26 4.96
N ASP A 277 -11.45 19.05 6.01
CA ASP A 277 -11.38 20.52 6.01
C ASP A 277 -9.93 21.06 5.86
N GLY A 278 -8.98 20.19 5.51
CA GLY A 278 -7.64 20.62 5.09
C GLY A 278 -6.65 20.95 6.21
N TYR A 279 -6.91 20.46 7.43
CA TYR A 279 -5.98 20.53 8.55
C TYR A 279 -5.12 19.27 8.64
N VAL A 280 -3.93 19.45 9.21
CA VAL A 280 -3.07 18.35 9.67
C VAL A 280 -3.06 18.34 11.20
N MET A 281 -3.08 17.14 11.76
CA MET A 281 -3.01 16.90 13.20
C MET A 281 -1.99 15.84 13.55
N GLU A 282 -1.25 16.03 14.63
CA GLU A 282 -0.34 15.02 15.18
C GLU A 282 -0.93 14.44 16.47
N PHE A 283 -0.85 13.13 16.65
CA PHE A 283 -1.28 12.40 17.84
C PHE A 283 -0.14 11.52 18.35
N GLU A 284 -0.09 11.31 19.66
CA GLU A 284 0.78 10.32 20.28
C GLU A 284 0.18 8.90 20.15
N LEU A 285 1.04 7.89 20.02
CA LEU A 285 0.63 6.49 19.94
C LEU A 285 0.56 5.85 21.34
N PRO A 286 -0.51 5.09 21.65
CA PRO A 286 -0.71 4.40 22.94
C PRO A 286 0.17 3.15 23.10
N LEU A 287 1.38 3.12 22.55
CA LEU A 287 2.24 1.93 22.62
C LEU A 287 2.99 1.84 23.95
N ARG A 288 3.48 2.98 24.44
CA ARG A 288 4.28 3.09 25.68
C ARG A 288 3.73 4.11 26.67
N GLN A 289 2.86 4.98 26.20
CA GLN A 289 2.34 6.11 26.97
C GLN A 289 0.93 5.78 27.48
N GLU A 290 0.62 6.29 28.67
CA GLU A 290 -0.71 6.18 29.28
C GLU A 290 -1.32 7.60 29.37
N GLY A 291 -2.63 7.72 29.15
CA GLY A 291 -3.33 9.01 29.17
C GLY A 291 -4.42 9.11 28.10
N ASP A 292 -5.02 10.31 27.99
CA ASP A 292 -5.95 10.61 26.90
C ASP A 292 -5.18 11.04 25.65
N LEU A 293 -4.74 10.05 24.88
CA LEU A 293 -3.95 10.24 23.66
C LEU A 293 -4.83 10.52 22.43
N SER A 294 -6.15 10.61 22.61
CA SER A 294 -7.10 10.95 21.54
C SER A 294 -7.11 12.45 21.21
N ILE A 295 -6.42 13.29 21.99
CA ILE A 295 -6.29 14.73 21.77
C ILE A 295 -5.03 14.99 20.91
N PRO A 296 -5.13 15.78 19.82
CA PRO A 296 -3.97 16.07 19.00
C PRO A 296 -2.98 17.00 19.71
N ASN A 297 -1.67 16.73 19.55
CA ASN A 297 -0.58 17.60 19.99
C ASN A 297 -0.69 18.99 19.36
N PHE A 298 -1.03 19.04 18.07
CA PHE A 298 -1.34 20.26 17.34
C PHE A 298 -2.37 20.02 16.25
N LYS A 299 -3.03 21.10 15.84
CA LYS A 299 -3.90 21.16 14.66
C LYS A 299 -3.51 22.38 13.84
N THR A 300 -3.10 22.19 12.59
CA THR A 300 -2.70 23.31 11.72
C THR A 300 -3.35 23.23 10.36
N PHE A 301 -3.87 24.37 9.91
CA PHE A 301 -4.46 24.51 8.59
C PHE A 301 -3.39 24.41 7.51
N LEU A 302 -3.68 23.65 6.44
CA LEU A 302 -2.73 23.40 5.37
C LEU A 302 -3.31 23.59 3.97
N SER A 303 -4.58 23.26 3.77
CA SER A 303 -5.22 23.24 2.46
C SER A 303 -6.66 23.72 2.53
N ASP A 304 -7.16 24.35 1.47
CA ASP A 304 -8.57 24.77 1.38
C ASP A 304 -9.55 23.61 1.08
N GLY A 305 -9.09 22.36 1.14
CA GLY A 305 -9.93 21.19 0.92
C GLY A 305 -9.33 19.89 1.46
N PRO A 306 -9.97 18.74 1.18
CA PRO A 306 -9.60 17.47 1.79
C PRO A 306 -8.15 17.08 1.50
N ILE A 307 -7.45 16.68 2.56
CA ILE A 307 -6.15 16.01 2.44
C ILE A 307 -6.40 14.55 2.06
N SER A 308 -5.83 14.10 0.95
CA SER A 308 -6.06 12.75 0.41
C SER A 308 -5.03 11.74 0.91
N SER A 309 -3.78 12.16 1.12
CA SER A 309 -2.74 11.30 1.67
C SER A 309 -1.63 12.10 2.36
N ILE A 310 -1.02 11.46 3.35
CA ILE A 310 0.18 11.94 4.04
C ILE A 310 1.19 10.79 4.05
N VAL A 311 2.46 11.11 3.87
CA VAL A 311 3.58 10.18 3.99
C VAL A 311 4.69 10.86 4.80
N SER A 312 5.04 10.27 5.93
CA SER A 312 6.10 10.74 6.81
C SER A 312 7.35 9.89 6.60
N VAL A 313 8.45 10.52 6.18
CA VAL A 313 9.71 9.84 5.83
C VAL A 313 10.86 10.37 6.69
N PRO A 314 11.68 9.50 7.28
CA PRO A 314 12.79 9.94 8.11
C PRO A 314 13.88 10.58 7.25
N ILE A 315 14.51 11.64 7.78
CA ILE A 315 15.72 12.23 7.23
C ILE A 315 16.89 11.99 8.18
N SER A 316 18.13 12.13 7.69
CA SER A 316 19.34 11.70 8.41
C SER A 316 19.60 12.40 9.76
N THR A 317 18.84 13.45 10.10
CA THR A 317 18.95 14.20 11.36
C THR A 317 18.04 13.66 12.48
N GLY A 318 17.31 12.57 12.24
CA GLY A 318 16.29 12.06 13.19
C GLY A 318 14.96 12.79 13.10
N GLU A 319 14.84 13.75 12.19
CA GLU A 319 13.59 14.41 11.81
C GLU A 319 12.81 13.61 10.77
N TYR A 320 11.58 14.03 10.52
CA TYR A 320 10.76 13.49 9.43
C TYR A 320 10.38 14.60 8.46
N MET A 321 10.47 14.31 7.17
CA MET A 321 9.82 15.07 6.12
C MET A 321 8.41 14.52 5.93
N ASN A 322 7.41 15.38 5.91
CA ASN A 322 6.02 15.02 5.70
C ASN A 322 5.62 15.50 4.32
N ILE A 323 5.21 14.56 3.47
CA ILE A 323 4.67 14.85 2.15
C ILE A 323 3.16 14.73 2.21
N VAL A 324 2.47 15.76 1.77
CA VAL A 324 1.01 15.88 1.83
C VAL A 324 0.44 16.11 0.44
N ASN A 325 -0.51 15.27 0.04
CA ASN A 325 -1.32 15.49 -1.16
C ASN A 325 -2.76 15.82 -0.75
N GLY A 326 -3.35 16.80 -1.43
CA GLY A 326 -4.74 17.22 -1.23
C GLY A 326 -5.48 17.39 -2.56
N GLN A 327 -6.80 17.52 -2.49
CA GLN A 327 -7.65 17.72 -3.68
C GLN A 327 -7.68 19.18 -4.15
N ALA A 328 -7.62 20.12 -3.21
CA ALA A 328 -7.74 21.55 -3.50
C ALA A 328 -6.40 22.23 -3.79
N TYR A 329 -5.27 21.65 -3.34
CA TYR A 329 -3.95 22.27 -3.40
C TYR A 329 -2.91 21.35 -4.04
N ARG A 330 -1.77 21.93 -4.45
CA ARG A 330 -0.61 21.17 -4.96
C ARG A 330 -0.01 20.33 -3.83
N GLY A 331 0.66 19.23 -4.17
CA GLY A 331 1.40 18.46 -3.16
C GLY A 331 2.40 19.36 -2.41
N MET A 332 2.53 19.17 -1.10
CA MET A 332 3.38 19.97 -0.21
C MET A 332 4.34 19.07 0.57
N ALA A 333 5.52 19.57 0.93
CA ALA A 333 6.43 18.91 1.86
C ALA A 333 6.83 19.84 3.01
N TYR A 334 7.03 19.31 4.21
CA TYR A 334 7.56 20.08 5.34
C TYR A 334 8.26 19.18 6.37
N SER A 335 9.28 19.70 7.07
CA SER A 335 9.95 18.97 8.18
C SER A 335 9.14 19.10 9.47
N THR A 336 9.17 18.06 10.32
CA THR A 336 8.60 18.08 11.67
C THR A 336 9.19 19.15 12.60
N GLN A 337 10.43 19.59 12.37
CA GLN A 337 11.08 20.62 13.22
C GLN A 337 11.07 22.03 12.61
N GLY A 338 10.71 22.15 11.33
CA GLY A 338 10.59 23.44 10.66
C GLY A 338 9.19 24.02 10.82
N PRO A 339 9.04 25.35 10.91
CA PRO A 339 7.72 25.94 10.72
C PRO A 339 7.19 25.57 9.34
N LEU A 340 5.87 25.36 9.20
CA LEU A 340 5.13 25.06 7.95
C LEU A 340 5.32 26.10 6.83
N VAL A 341 6.17 27.10 7.05
CA VAL A 341 6.39 28.30 6.25
C VAL A 341 7.28 28.02 5.03
N ASN A 342 8.06 26.92 4.99
CA ASN A 342 9.06 26.69 3.95
C ASN A 342 9.19 25.23 3.49
N THR A 343 8.36 24.77 2.55
CA THR A 343 8.81 23.99 1.36
C THR A 343 7.64 23.78 0.37
N PHE A 344 7.44 24.76 -0.51
CA PHE A 344 6.62 24.61 -1.70
C PHE A 344 7.46 24.02 -2.82
N CYS A 345 7.38 22.71 -3.03
CA CYS A 345 7.74 22.10 -4.31
C CYS A 345 6.45 21.56 -4.94
N PRO A 346 6.16 21.82 -6.22
CA PRO A 346 5.04 21.14 -6.89
C PRO A 346 5.38 19.65 -7.04
N LEU A 347 5.12 18.88 -5.98
CA LEU A 347 5.33 17.43 -5.95
C LEU A 347 4.36 16.75 -6.92
N SER A 348 3.10 17.19 -6.93
CA SER A 348 2.04 16.69 -7.80
C SER A 348 1.06 17.81 -8.11
N GLU A 349 0.58 17.88 -9.35
CA GLU A 349 -0.36 18.93 -9.77
C GLU A 349 -1.77 18.69 -9.23
N LYS A 350 -2.12 17.44 -8.92
CA LYS A 350 -3.33 16.95 -8.22
C LYS A 350 -3.33 15.41 -8.32
N SER A 351 -2.90 14.71 -7.28
CA SER A 351 -2.98 13.25 -7.24
C SER A 351 -3.56 12.73 -5.92
N THR A 352 -4.41 11.72 -6.05
CA THR A 352 -4.97 10.95 -4.94
C THR A 352 -4.11 9.75 -4.56
N ILE A 353 -3.09 9.47 -5.36
CA ILE A 353 -2.21 8.31 -5.20
C ILE A 353 -1.18 8.66 -4.13
N LYS A 354 -1.18 7.86 -3.07
CA LYS A 354 -0.27 8.01 -1.94
C LYS A 354 1.18 7.82 -2.42
N PRO A 355 2.09 8.79 -2.15
CA PRO A 355 3.51 8.61 -2.44
C PRO A 355 4.09 7.41 -1.70
N THR A 356 5.19 6.85 -2.22
CA THR A 356 5.95 5.80 -1.53
C THR A 356 7.42 6.16 -1.47
N TYR A 357 8.13 5.63 -0.48
CA TYR A 357 9.51 5.99 -0.19
C TYR A 357 10.41 4.77 -0.26
N ASN A 358 11.50 4.83 -1.02
CA ASN A 358 12.53 3.81 -0.95
C ASN A 358 13.53 4.18 0.15
N TYR A 359 13.62 3.37 1.20
CA TYR A 359 14.48 3.67 2.34
C TYR A 359 15.98 3.64 2.01
N ILE A 360 16.41 2.68 1.18
CA ILE A 360 17.83 2.54 0.82
C ILE A 360 18.28 3.70 -0.06
N LEU A 361 17.49 4.05 -1.09
CA LEU A 361 17.83 5.10 -2.05
C LEU A 361 17.41 6.49 -1.58
N GLN A 362 16.65 6.58 -0.50
CA GLN A 362 16.15 7.82 0.09
C GLN A 362 15.43 8.72 -0.92
N ASP A 363 14.67 8.10 -1.82
CA ASP A 363 13.88 8.78 -2.85
C ASP A 363 12.39 8.46 -2.70
N VAL A 364 11.57 9.35 -3.25
CA VAL A 364 10.12 9.28 -3.18
C VAL A 364 9.58 9.05 -4.59
N LEU A 365 8.79 8.00 -4.72
CA LEU A 365 7.93 7.78 -5.85
C LEU A 365 6.61 8.52 -5.64
N LEU A 366 6.26 9.33 -6.62
CA LEU A 366 5.08 10.15 -6.61
C LEU A 366 4.38 10.11 -7.96
N ALA A 367 3.06 10.22 -7.91
CA ALA A 367 2.23 10.38 -9.09
C ALA A 367 2.14 11.87 -9.40
N HIS A 368 2.88 12.35 -10.40
CA HIS A 368 2.86 13.77 -10.74
C HIS A 368 1.48 14.21 -11.25
N ASN A 369 0.83 13.31 -11.98
CA ASN A 369 -0.60 13.28 -12.28
C ASN A 369 -1.04 11.81 -12.29
N THR A 370 -2.28 11.52 -12.70
CA THR A 370 -2.79 10.14 -12.77
C THR A 370 -2.14 9.29 -13.85
N GLU A 371 -1.29 9.82 -14.74
CA GLU A 371 -0.72 9.08 -15.88
C GLU A 371 0.80 8.93 -15.77
N ASN A 372 1.44 9.77 -14.96
CA ASN A 372 2.89 9.90 -14.85
C ASN A 372 3.36 9.56 -13.43
N SER A 373 4.24 8.57 -13.35
CA SER A 373 5.03 8.32 -12.14
C SER A 373 6.37 9.03 -12.24
N ASN A 374 6.79 9.71 -11.17
CA ASN A 374 8.07 10.40 -11.09
C ASN A 374 8.79 10.01 -9.79
N VAL A 375 10.11 10.03 -9.82
CA VAL A 375 10.96 9.86 -8.64
C VAL A 375 11.60 11.19 -8.28
N LEU A 376 11.54 11.55 -7.00
CA LEU A 376 12.10 12.77 -6.43
C LEU A 376 13.09 12.45 -5.31
N CYS A 377 14.20 13.17 -5.26
CA CYS A 377 15.16 13.11 -4.17
C CYS A 377 14.77 14.10 -3.08
N LEU A 378 14.48 13.62 -1.86
CA LEU A 378 13.99 14.46 -0.75
C LEU A 378 14.97 15.53 -0.27
N ARG A 379 16.27 15.34 -0.49
CA ARG A 379 17.30 16.32 -0.12
C ARG A 379 17.42 17.46 -1.14
N SER A 380 16.80 17.31 -2.30
CA SER A 380 16.79 18.31 -3.37
C SER A 380 15.36 18.51 -3.85
N LEU A 381 14.45 18.88 -2.93
CA LEU A 381 13.04 19.12 -3.27
C LEU A 381 12.89 20.27 -4.28
N GLN A 382 13.86 21.17 -4.39
CA GLN A 382 13.90 22.21 -5.42
C GLN A 382 14.16 21.66 -6.83
N ASP A 383 14.71 20.45 -6.97
CA ASP A 383 15.00 19.86 -8.27
C ASP A 383 13.74 19.26 -8.89
N THR A 384 13.70 19.27 -10.22
CA THR A 384 12.61 18.64 -10.96
C THR A 384 12.64 17.13 -10.75
N SER A 385 11.47 16.57 -10.43
CA SER A 385 11.31 15.11 -10.33
C SER A 385 11.58 14.46 -11.69
N SER A 386 12.15 13.26 -11.66
CA SER A 386 12.46 12.50 -12.87
C SER A 386 11.29 11.60 -13.21
N THR A 387 10.60 11.84 -14.33
CA THR A 387 9.53 10.94 -14.81
C THR A 387 10.08 9.54 -15.09
N MET A 388 9.44 8.51 -14.56
CA MET A 388 9.83 7.11 -14.73
C MET A 388 8.92 6.42 -15.75
N LEU A 389 7.61 6.54 -15.60
CA LEU A 389 6.64 5.87 -16.47
C LEU A 389 5.53 6.82 -16.86
N ARG A 390 5.16 6.82 -18.14
CA ARG A 390 3.98 7.50 -18.68
C ARG A 390 3.03 6.48 -19.28
N LEU A 391 1.84 6.38 -18.70
CA LEU A 391 0.83 5.41 -19.08
C LEU A 391 -0.19 5.99 -20.05
N ASN A 392 -0.89 5.10 -20.77
CA ASN A 392 -2.06 5.42 -21.60
C ASN A 392 -3.38 5.30 -20.84
N SER A 393 -3.33 4.90 -19.57
CA SER A 393 -4.46 4.73 -18.67
C SER A 393 -4.16 5.43 -17.33
N HIS A 394 -5.17 5.60 -16.48
CA HIS A 394 -4.96 6.22 -15.18
C HIS A 394 -4.39 5.21 -14.18
N MET A 395 -3.27 5.58 -13.60
CA MET A 395 -2.71 4.98 -12.41
C MET A 395 -3.68 5.18 -11.25
N THR A 396 -3.93 4.11 -10.53
CA THR A 396 -4.82 4.06 -9.36
C THR A 396 -4.02 3.83 -8.09
N THR A 397 -2.90 3.10 -8.21
CA THR A 397 -1.97 2.83 -7.13
C THR A 397 -0.57 2.61 -7.66
N SER A 398 0.44 2.96 -6.87
CA SER A 398 1.85 2.68 -7.20
C SER A 398 2.66 2.50 -5.93
N LYS A 399 3.52 1.48 -5.92
CA LYS A 399 4.25 1.04 -4.73
C LYS A 399 5.71 0.74 -5.04
N LEU A 400 6.60 1.29 -4.21
CA LEU A 400 7.96 0.79 -4.00
C LEU A 400 7.99 -0.12 -2.78
N SER A 401 9.12 -0.81 -2.59
CA SER A 401 9.41 -1.41 -1.29
C SER A 401 9.85 -0.31 -0.31
N GLU A 402 9.10 -0.21 0.79
CA GLU A 402 9.22 0.87 1.78
C GLU A 402 10.18 0.52 2.93
N VAL A 403 10.46 -0.76 3.15
CA VAL A 403 11.31 -1.24 4.26
C VAL A 403 12.58 -1.87 3.73
N ILE A 404 12.48 -2.95 2.95
CA ILE A 404 13.66 -3.67 2.44
C ILE A 404 14.37 -2.86 1.36
N GLY A 405 13.63 -2.04 0.60
CA GLY A 405 14.16 -1.03 -0.31
C GLY A 405 14.68 -1.56 -1.64
N HIS A 406 14.18 -2.68 -2.17
CA HIS A 406 14.52 -3.12 -3.54
C HIS A 406 13.94 -2.15 -4.59
N PRO A 407 14.45 -2.11 -5.85
CA PRO A 407 14.18 -1.00 -6.77
C PRO A 407 13.00 -1.22 -7.71
N PHE A 408 12.21 -2.25 -7.45
CA PHE A 408 11.07 -2.58 -8.29
C PHE A 408 9.84 -1.78 -7.89
N MET A 409 9.33 -1.04 -8.87
CA MET A 409 8.09 -0.30 -8.79
C MET A 409 6.95 -1.16 -9.33
N LEU A 410 5.89 -1.30 -8.55
CA LEU A 410 4.61 -1.82 -9.01
C LEU A 410 3.65 -0.66 -9.29
N THR A 411 2.90 -0.78 -10.38
CA THR A 411 1.88 0.18 -10.76
C THR A 411 0.61 -0.54 -11.17
N GLY A 412 -0.51 -0.13 -10.59
CA GLY A 412 -1.85 -0.59 -10.90
C GLY A 412 -2.62 0.48 -11.65
N THR A 413 -3.47 0.06 -12.59
CA THR A 413 -4.26 0.99 -13.41
C THR A 413 -5.76 0.73 -13.32
N ASP A 414 -6.54 1.73 -13.69
CA ASP A 414 -7.99 1.61 -13.92
C ASP A 414 -8.35 0.68 -15.08
N ALA A 415 -7.44 0.50 -16.03
CA ALA A 415 -7.54 -0.44 -17.14
C ALA A 415 -7.18 -1.89 -16.76
N GLY A 416 -6.94 -2.18 -15.48
CA GLY A 416 -6.66 -3.52 -14.99
C GLY A 416 -5.25 -4.05 -15.29
N ASP A 417 -4.28 -3.16 -15.56
CA ASP A 417 -2.89 -3.55 -15.74
C ASP A 417 -2.15 -3.58 -14.41
N ILE A 418 -1.36 -4.64 -14.18
CA ILE A 418 -0.33 -4.69 -13.13
C ILE A 418 1.02 -4.60 -13.83
N ILE A 419 1.79 -3.56 -13.53
CA ILE A 419 3.03 -3.22 -14.24
C ILE A 419 4.19 -3.24 -13.25
N LEU A 420 5.28 -3.92 -13.63
CA LEU A 420 6.54 -3.99 -12.90
C LEU A 420 7.63 -3.25 -13.67
N MET A 421 8.44 -2.46 -12.96
CA MET A 421 9.61 -1.81 -13.56
C MET A 421 10.72 -1.57 -12.54
N ASN A 422 11.97 -1.86 -12.91
CA ASN A 422 13.14 -1.40 -12.15
C ASN A 422 13.48 0.05 -12.52
N TYR A 423 13.17 1.00 -11.63
CA TYR A 423 13.39 2.43 -11.89
C TYR A 423 14.87 2.85 -11.81
N THR A 424 15.71 2.05 -11.15
CA THR A 424 17.11 2.43 -10.92
C THR A 424 17.97 2.46 -12.17
N ARG A 425 17.54 1.74 -13.21
CA ARG A 425 18.17 1.77 -14.53
C ARG A 425 18.17 3.18 -15.13
N LYS A 426 17.09 3.93 -14.94
CA LYS A 426 17.05 5.35 -15.30
C LYS A 426 17.67 6.21 -14.22
N PHE A 427 17.36 5.95 -12.95
CA PHE A 427 17.84 6.75 -11.83
C PHE A 427 19.37 6.89 -11.82
N PHE A 428 20.13 5.82 -12.04
CA PHE A 428 21.59 5.86 -12.03
C PHE A 428 22.25 5.99 -13.41
N SER A 429 21.46 6.13 -14.48
CA SER A 429 21.98 6.27 -15.84
C SER A 429 22.55 7.65 -16.08
N SER A 430 23.74 7.70 -16.68
CA SER A 430 24.35 8.94 -17.14
C SER A 430 23.72 9.48 -18.43
N LYS A 431 23.00 8.63 -19.17
CA LYS A 431 22.39 8.94 -20.47
C LYS A 431 20.93 9.42 -20.39
N GLY A 432 20.33 9.46 -19.19
CA GLY A 432 19.07 10.18 -18.86
C GLY A 432 17.78 9.82 -19.61
N GLY A 433 17.85 9.11 -20.74
CA GLY A 433 16.70 8.83 -21.59
C GLY A 433 15.82 7.69 -21.08
N ASN A 434 14.52 7.79 -21.36
CA ASN A 434 13.51 6.79 -21.02
C ASN A 434 13.81 5.40 -21.58
N LYS A 435 14.53 5.30 -22.71
CA LYS A 435 14.83 4.03 -23.42
C LYS A 435 15.54 2.95 -22.59
N VAL A 436 16.14 3.31 -21.45
CA VAL A 436 16.77 2.33 -20.54
C VAL A 436 15.74 1.64 -19.63
N LEU A 437 14.52 2.15 -19.55
CA LEU A 437 13.45 1.52 -18.81
C LEU A 437 12.79 0.45 -19.68
N VAL A 438 12.34 -0.62 -19.04
CA VAL A 438 11.62 -1.69 -19.72
C VAL A 438 10.48 -2.05 -18.77
N PRO A 439 9.32 -1.39 -18.86
CA PRO A 439 8.15 -1.77 -18.07
C PRO A 439 7.57 -3.08 -18.60
N LEU A 440 7.18 -3.95 -17.68
CA LEU A 440 6.56 -5.25 -17.97
C LEU A 440 5.18 -5.30 -17.34
N LYS A 441 4.17 -5.58 -18.16
CA LYS A 441 2.85 -5.95 -17.67
C LYS A 441 2.90 -7.40 -17.19
N LEU A 442 2.64 -7.60 -15.91
CA LEU A 442 2.59 -8.91 -15.26
C LEU A 442 1.23 -9.58 -15.42
N TRP A 443 0.15 -8.79 -15.39
CA TRP A 443 -1.23 -9.25 -15.47
C TRP A 443 -2.13 -8.20 -16.13
N LYS A 444 -3.19 -8.67 -16.79
CA LYS A 444 -4.26 -7.83 -17.34
C LYS A 444 -5.62 -8.38 -16.89
N PHE A 445 -6.45 -7.50 -16.33
CA PHE A 445 -7.85 -7.79 -16.03
C PHE A 445 -8.74 -7.13 -17.09
N THR A 446 -9.61 -7.92 -17.69
CA THR A 446 -10.63 -7.45 -18.64
C THR A 446 -12.00 -7.97 -18.23
N LEU A 447 -13.06 -7.24 -18.58
CA LEU A 447 -14.43 -7.67 -18.32
C LEU A 447 -15.08 -8.08 -19.64
N ASP A 448 -15.40 -9.36 -19.77
CA ASP A 448 -16.33 -9.83 -20.80
C ASP A 448 -17.75 -9.41 -20.40
N ARG A 449 -18.24 -8.34 -21.03
CA ARG A 449 -19.58 -7.79 -20.77
C ARG A 449 -20.70 -8.74 -21.17
N THR A 450 -20.46 -9.68 -22.08
CA THR A 450 -21.48 -10.62 -22.54
C THR A 450 -21.78 -11.67 -21.47
N ASN A 451 -20.75 -12.14 -20.76
CA ASN A 451 -20.87 -13.20 -19.75
C ASN A 451 -20.66 -12.71 -18.31
N SER A 452 -20.49 -11.39 -18.11
CA SER A 452 -20.12 -10.78 -16.82
C SER A 452 -18.97 -11.54 -16.13
N THR A 453 -17.98 -11.94 -16.94
CA THR A 453 -16.82 -12.73 -16.51
C THR A 453 -15.60 -11.84 -16.49
N VAL A 454 -14.86 -11.84 -15.38
CA VAL A 454 -13.56 -11.19 -15.31
C VAL A 454 -12.52 -12.15 -15.90
N GLU A 455 -11.91 -11.73 -17.00
CA GLU A 455 -10.83 -12.43 -17.67
C GLU A 455 -9.48 -11.89 -17.17
N ILE A 456 -8.60 -12.80 -16.75
CA ILE A 456 -7.31 -12.49 -16.16
C ILE A 456 -6.23 -13.09 -17.07
N SER A 457 -5.58 -12.26 -17.87
CA SER A 457 -4.45 -12.70 -18.69
C SER A 457 -3.17 -12.75 -17.86
N ALA A 458 -2.53 -13.92 -17.90
CA ALA A 458 -1.24 -14.22 -17.31
C ALA A 458 -0.07 -13.95 -18.28
N ASP A 459 -0.33 -13.36 -19.44
CA ASP A 459 0.68 -13.10 -20.47
C ASP A 459 1.61 -11.96 -20.05
N TYR A 460 2.90 -12.20 -20.16
CA TYR A 460 3.90 -11.16 -20.00
C TYR A 460 3.94 -10.27 -21.24
N GLU A 461 3.56 -9.00 -21.08
CA GLU A 461 3.57 -8.04 -22.18
C GLU A 461 4.55 -6.90 -21.88
N ARG A 462 5.52 -6.70 -22.79
CA ARG A 462 6.37 -5.52 -22.72
C ARG A 462 5.55 -4.29 -23.07
N MET A 463 5.66 -3.26 -22.23
CA MET A 463 5.01 -1.97 -22.48
C MET A 463 5.99 -0.96 -23.07
N ASP A 464 5.46 -0.08 -23.90
CA ASP A 464 6.17 1.13 -24.30
C ASP A 464 6.22 2.11 -23.13
N ILE A 465 7.36 2.79 -22.96
CA ILE A 465 7.58 3.73 -21.84
C ILE A 465 6.75 5.02 -22.02
N GLU A 466 6.42 5.34 -23.27
CA GLU A 466 5.61 6.48 -23.68
C GLU A 466 4.51 5.96 -24.60
N SER A 467 3.35 5.68 -24.03
CA SER A 467 2.16 5.32 -24.80
C SER A 467 1.28 6.55 -25.01
N ALA A 468 0.72 6.70 -26.22
CA ALA A 468 -0.26 7.75 -26.48
C ALA A 468 -1.49 7.55 -25.58
N ILE A 469 -1.95 8.63 -24.96
CA ILE A 469 -3.12 8.60 -24.06
C ILE A 469 -4.36 8.37 -24.92
N GLN A 470 -5.03 7.25 -24.72
CA GLN A 470 -6.33 7.00 -25.32
C GLN A 470 -7.38 7.12 -24.21
N ALA A 471 -8.20 8.17 -24.29
CA ALA A 471 -9.37 8.28 -23.43
C ALA A 471 -10.28 7.07 -23.70
N SER A 472 -10.28 6.11 -22.79
CA SER A 472 -11.09 4.90 -22.89
C SER A 472 -11.83 4.70 -21.58
N TYR A 473 -13.12 4.42 -21.68
CA TYR A 473 -13.95 4.10 -20.53
C TYR A 473 -13.63 2.67 -20.08
N MET A 474 -13.04 2.53 -18.90
CA MET A 474 -12.69 1.24 -18.31
C MET A 474 -13.75 0.82 -17.28
N PRO A 475 -14.24 -0.44 -17.30
CA PRO A 475 -15.13 -0.96 -16.27
C PRO A 475 -14.45 -0.94 -14.90
N SER A 476 -15.12 -0.38 -13.90
CA SER A 476 -14.58 -0.24 -12.54
C SER A 476 -14.18 -1.58 -11.93
N GLU A 477 -14.84 -2.67 -12.32
CA GLU A 477 -14.59 -4.04 -11.82
C GLU A 477 -13.19 -4.54 -12.16
N THR A 478 -12.57 -4.02 -13.22
CA THR A 478 -11.23 -4.42 -13.66
C THR A 478 -10.12 -3.61 -13.00
N MET A 479 -10.47 -2.52 -12.31
CA MET A 479 -9.52 -1.60 -11.69
C MET A 479 -8.64 -2.33 -10.67
N ILE A 480 -7.32 -2.14 -10.77
CA ILE A 480 -6.38 -2.50 -9.71
C ILE A 480 -6.47 -1.42 -8.64
N SER A 481 -7.03 -1.73 -7.48
CA SER A 481 -7.30 -0.74 -6.44
C SER A 481 -6.18 -0.64 -5.42
N ALA A 482 -5.45 -1.73 -5.18
CA ALA A 482 -4.40 -1.77 -4.17
C ALA A 482 -3.25 -2.70 -4.56
N LEU A 483 -2.05 -2.37 -4.09
CA LEU A 483 -0.81 -3.10 -4.30
C LEU A 483 0.00 -3.09 -3.00
N ALA A 484 0.77 -4.14 -2.73
CA ALA A 484 1.76 -4.14 -1.67
C ALA A 484 2.90 -5.14 -1.93
N TRP A 485 4.11 -4.77 -1.55
CA TRP A 485 5.28 -5.65 -1.50
C TRP A 485 5.38 -6.34 -0.14
N ASN A 486 5.82 -7.59 -0.11
CA ASN A 486 6.21 -8.25 1.13
C ASN A 486 7.52 -7.62 1.63
N GLU A 487 7.46 -7.00 2.79
CA GLU A 487 8.54 -6.21 3.38
C GLU A 487 9.43 -7.01 4.35
N ASN A 488 9.37 -8.35 4.27
CA ASN A 488 10.26 -9.26 4.98
C ASN A 488 11.37 -9.76 4.05
N ILE A 489 12.55 -10.06 4.61
CA ILE A 489 13.71 -10.49 3.81
C ILE A 489 13.43 -11.82 3.09
N ILE A 490 12.84 -12.79 3.79
CA ILE A 490 12.40 -14.05 3.20
C ILE A 490 11.04 -13.82 2.55
N GLY A 491 10.92 -14.13 1.27
CA GLY A 491 9.72 -13.81 0.49
C GLY A 491 9.66 -12.37 0.01
N SER A 492 10.77 -11.62 0.03
CA SER A 492 10.85 -10.23 -0.47
C SER A 492 10.47 -10.06 -1.94
N SER A 493 10.43 -11.16 -2.69
CA SER A 493 10.01 -11.17 -4.10
C SER A 493 8.49 -11.29 -4.28
N VAL A 494 7.75 -11.43 -3.18
CA VAL A 494 6.30 -11.58 -3.18
C VAL A 494 5.63 -10.22 -3.21
N TYR A 495 4.64 -10.08 -4.09
CA TYR A 495 3.73 -8.94 -4.07
C TYR A 495 2.28 -9.40 -4.05
N ALA A 496 1.42 -8.51 -3.57
CA ALA A 496 -0.02 -8.66 -3.61
C ALA A 496 -0.65 -7.57 -4.47
N ALA A 497 -1.71 -7.93 -5.19
CA ALA A 497 -2.54 -7.02 -5.95
C ALA A 497 -4.02 -7.30 -5.70
N GLY A 498 -4.78 -6.25 -5.46
CA GLY A 498 -6.20 -6.32 -5.19
C GLY A 498 -6.98 -5.52 -6.23
N THR A 499 -8.13 -6.05 -6.61
CA THR A 499 -9.04 -5.40 -7.56
C THR A 499 -10.29 -4.86 -6.87
N ALA A 500 -10.95 -3.92 -7.55
CA ALA A 500 -12.28 -3.46 -7.18
C ALA A 500 -13.37 -4.56 -7.26
N SER A 501 -13.15 -5.60 -8.07
CA SER A 501 -14.00 -6.80 -8.13
C SER A 501 -13.81 -7.78 -6.96
N GLY A 502 -12.81 -7.54 -6.11
CA GLY A 502 -12.52 -8.39 -4.96
C GLY A 502 -11.71 -9.64 -5.26
N ILE A 503 -10.84 -9.53 -6.26
CA ILE A 503 -9.86 -10.57 -6.58
C ILE A 503 -8.53 -10.16 -5.96
N LEU A 504 -7.98 -11.03 -5.12
CA LEU A 504 -6.64 -10.95 -4.57
C LEU A 504 -5.73 -11.85 -5.39
N LEU A 505 -4.68 -11.28 -5.98
CA LEU A 505 -3.56 -12.01 -6.56
C LEU A 505 -2.33 -11.86 -5.66
N VAL A 506 -1.64 -12.96 -5.38
CA VAL A 506 -0.36 -12.97 -4.66
C VAL A 506 0.63 -13.78 -5.47
N GLU A 507 1.74 -13.18 -5.90
CA GLU A 507 2.74 -13.82 -6.74
C GLU A 507 4.16 -13.62 -6.20
N ARG A 508 4.96 -14.69 -6.26
CA ARG A 508 6.40 -14.66 -5.97
C ARG A 508 7.22 -14.57 -7.26
N LEU A 509 8.05 -13.53 -7.38
CA LEU A 509 8.85 -13.22 -8.57
C LEU A 509 10.30 -13.76 -8.55
N ASP A 510 10.69 -14.53 -7.54
CA ASP A 510 12.04 -15.13 -7.46
C ASP A 510 12.18 -16.36 -8.38
N PRO A 511 13.08 -16.33 -9.38
CA PRO A 511 13.31 -17.46 -10.28
C PRO A 511 14.03 -18.64 -9.63
N ASN A 512 14.71 -18.44 -8.50
CA ASN A 512 15.41 -19.51 -7.79
C ASN A 512 14.45 -20.35 -6.93
N PHE A 513 13.21 -19.88 -6.73
CA PHE A 513 12.22 -20.61 -5.97
C PHE A 513 11.64 -21.76 -6.82
N GLN A 514 12.18 -22.96 -6.62
CA GLN A 514 11.64 -24.21 -7.14
C GLN A 514 11.10 -25.04 -5.98
N ASN A 515 9.77 -25.15 -5.91
CA ASN A 515 9.08 -26.23 -5.17
C ASN A 515 8.82 -27.39 -6.11
#